data_AF-A0A7W6TB60-F1
#
_entry.id   AF-A0A7W6TB60-F1
#
_cell.length_a   1.000
_cell.length_b   1.000
_cell.length_c   1.000
_cell.angle_alpha   90.00
_cell.angle_beta   90.00
_cell.angle_gamma   90.00
#
_symmetry.space_group_name_H-M   'P 1'
#
loop_
_entity.id
_entity.type
_entity.pdbx_description
1 polymer ?
#
loop_
_entity_poly.entity_id
_entity_poly.type
_entity_poly.pdbx_seq_one_letter_code
_entity_poly.pdbx_strand_id
1 'polypeptide(L)'
;MQRIEDIGAESVWAASLARPYRHADELNAALRDLDHVRDIRAFSTAVVQHDKRLRKADREDHERFLEKAAVDFKTEFVSRLEENIRAGRSWGYATTCNVVSREAGGRAGVEACRALAARLSQLEDALITKVDPDALSLFALSFGRNLRAAECRNGAIRIAQFCLDQEGRLLQKLNSQNLSLLLNGISKLPDQEDIRKAVLAIAREVCDGGRQLARFHEQDLANLVNGFSKWPGQDDAGRAVLA
;
A
#
# COMPACT_ATOMS: atom_id res chain seq x y z
N MET A 1 41.70 -15.08 -40.30
CA MET A 1 41.07 -14.06 -39.44
C MET A 1 39.57 -14.33 -39.41
N GLN A 2 39.12 -15.35 -38.66
CA GLN A 2 37.71 -15.81 -38.68
C GLN A 2 37.41 -16.69 -37.45
N ARG A 3 37.82 -16.24 -36.26
CA ARG A 3 37.65 -17.03 -35.02
C ARG A 3 37.32 -16.21 -33.77
N ILE A 4 37.10 -14.90 -33.92
CA ILE A 4 36.84 -13.99 -32.79
C ILE A 4 35.37 -13.52 -32.78
N GLU A 5 34.66 -13.57 -33.90
CA GLU A 5 33.23 -13.17 -33.96
C GLU A 5 32.26 -14.27 -33.48
N ASP A 6 32.67 -15.54 -33.44
CA ASP A 6 31.79 -16.68 -33.13
C ASP A 6 31.56 -16.87 -31.62
N ILE A 7 32.55 -16.51 -30.79
CA ILE A 7 32.47 -16.65 -29.32
C ILE A 7 31.46 -15.65 -28.73
N GLY A 8 31.34 -14.47 -29.35
CA GLY A 8 30.35 -13.46 -28.96
C GLY A 8 28.92 -13.92 -29.25
N ALA A 9 28.69 -14.54 -30.40
CA ALA A 9 27.37 -15.01 -30.80
C ALA A 9 26.87 -16.16 -29.90
N GLU A 10 27.66 -17.21 -29.68
CA GLU A 10 27.27 -18.33 -28.81
C GLU A 10 26.96 -17.90 -27.37
N SER A 11 27.74 -16.95 -26.82
CA SER A 11 27.50 -16.44 -25.46
C SER A 11 26.18 -15.67 -25.34
N VAL A 12 25.80 -14.92 -26.37
CA VAL A 12 24.54 -14.16 -26.42
C VAL A 12 23.35 -15.11 -26.63
N TRP A 13 23.49 -16.12 -27.47
CA TRP A 13 22.47 -17.15 -27.68
C TRP A 13 22.25 -18.00 -26.41
N ALA A 14 23.32 -18.43 -25.74
CA ALA A 14 23.24 -19.17 -24.48
C ALA A 14 22.63 -18.32 -23.35
N ALA A 15 22.99 -17.02 -23.26
CA ALA A 15 22.38 -16.10 -22.32
C ALA A 15 20.90 -15.85 -22.61
N SER A 16 20.53 -15.76 -23.90
CA SER A 16 19.13 -15.61 -24.34
C SER A 16 18.29 -16.84 -24.04
N LEU A 17 18.86 -18.05 -24.17
CA LEU A 17 18.18 -19.30 -23.83
C LEU A 17 18.07 -19.51 -22.31
N ALA A 18 19.08 -19.12 -21.53
CA ALA A 18 19.07 -19.27 -20.07
C ALA A 18 18.14 -18.29 -19.34
N ARG A 19 17.70 -17.23 -20.03
CA ARG A 19 16.85 -16.17 -19.47
C ARG A 19 15.40 -16.64 -19.23
N PRO A 20 14.70 -17.26 -20.20
CA PRO A 20 13.37 -17.85 -19.98
C PRO A 20 13.34 -18.88 -18.84
N TYR A 21 14.36 -19.74 -18.73
CA TYR A 21 14.43 -20.76 -17.67
C TYR A 21 14.59 -20.13 -16.28
N ARG A 22 15.43 -19.10 -16.13
CA ARG A 22 15.63 -18.40 -14.85
C ARG A 22 14.35 -17.72 -14.34
N HIS A 23 13.59 -17.07 -15.23
CA HIS A 23 12.35 -16.40 -14.86
C HIS A 23 11.31 -17.40 -14.35
N ALA A 24 11.14 -18.53 -15.04
CA ALA A 24 10.24 -19.60 -14.62
C ALA A 24 10.65 -20.20 -13.25
N ASP A 25 11.94 -20.38 -12.98
CA ASP A 25 12.42 -20.88 -11.69
C ASP A 25 12.17 -19.89 -10.54
N GLU A 26 12.36 -18.59 -10.79
CA GLU A 26 12.10 -17.52 -9.80
C GLU A 26 10.62 -17.42 -9.45
N LEU A 27 9.73 -17.45 -10.46
CA LEU A 27 8.29 -17.47 -10.22
C LEU A 27 7.87 -18.72 -9.45
N ASN A 28 8.33 -19.91 -9.88
CA ASN A 28 7.98 -21.16 -9.23
C ASN A 28 8.44 -21.21 -7.76
N ALA A 29 9.63 -20.68 -7.46
CA ALA A 29 10.11 -20.55 -6.09
C ALA A 29 9.21 -19.60 -5.28
N ALA A 30 8.85 -18.44 -5.84
CA ALA A 30 7.98 -17.47 -5.19
C ALA A 30 6.59 -18.03 -4.88
N LEU A 31 5.99 -18.79 -5.82
CA LEU A 31 4.69 -19.44 -5.62
C LEU A 31 4.76 -20.53 -4.54
N ARG A 32 5.81 -21.36 -4.55
CA ARG A 32 6.01 -22.38 -3.51
C ARG A 32 6.15 -21.76 -2.13
N ASP A 33 6.84 -20.63 -2.01
CA ASP A 33 6.96 -19.93 -0.73
C ASP A 33 5.59 -19.50 -0.18
N LEU A 34 4.68 -19.01 -1.04
CA LEU A 34 3.33 -18.64 -0.60
C LEU A 34 2.52 -19.85 -0.12
N ASP A 35 2.60 -20.97 -0.83
CA ASP A 35 1.79 -22.17 -0.54
C ASP A 35 2.08 -22.81 0.82
N HIS A 36 3.25 -22.54 1.42
CA HIS A 36 3.64 -23.10 2.72
C HIS A 36 3.37 -22.16 3.91
N VAL A 37 3.09 -20.88 3.66
CA VAL A 37 2.93 -19.90 4.72
C VAL A 37 1.49 -19.84 5.23
N ARG A 38 1.33 -19.83 6.56
CA ARG A 38 0.01 -19.77 7.23
C ARG A 38 -0.15 -18.57 8.16
N ASP A 39 0.96 -17.89 8.46
CA ASP A 39 0.98 -16.69 9.30
C ASP A 39 1.11 -15.43 8.45
N ILE A 40 0.35 -14.38 8.80
CA ILE A 40 0.30 -13.15 8.01
C ILE A 40 1.63 -12.39 7.95
N ARG A 41 2.49 -12.49 8.98
CA ARG A 41 3.78 -11.78 8.99
C ARG A 41 4.73 -12.43 7.99
N ALA A 42 4.82 -13.76 8.01
CA ALA A 42 5.61 -14.50 7.04
C ALA A 42 5.05 -14.29 5.61
N PHE A 43 3.72 -14.28 5.46
CA PHE A 43 3.07 -14.13 4.15
C PHE A 43 3.37 -12.77 3.54
N SER A 44 3.13 -11.70 4.32
CA SER A 44 3.46 -10.33 3.91
C SER A 44 4.95 -10.17 3.56
N THR A 45 5.84 -10.77 4.35
CA THR A 45 7.28 -10.69 4.09
C THR A 45 7.63 -11.33 2.75
N ALA A 46 7.10 -12.53 2.46
CA ALA A 46 7.30 -13.20 1.18
C ALA A 46 6.74 -12.37 0.02
N VAL A 47 5.51 -11.85 0.14
CA VAL A 47 4.86 -11.01 -0.87
C VAL A 47 5.70 -9.77 -1.19
N VAL A 48 6.16 -9.03 -0.17
CA VAL A 48 6.95 -7.81 -0.36
C VAL A 48 8.34 -8.10 -0.96
N GLN A 49 8.97 -9.21 -0.56
CA GLN A 49 10.28 -9.61 -1.10
C GLN A 49 10.18 -10.00 -2.57
N HIS A 50 9.22 -10.86 -2.91
CA HIS A 50 9.04 -11.36 -4.27
C HIS A 50 8.46 -10.29 -5.22
N ASP A 51 7.60 -9.38 -4.76
CA ASP A 51 7.20 -8.18 -5.52
C ASP A 51 8.41 -7.40 -6.02
N LYS A 52 9.38 -7.13 -5.14
CA LYS A 52 10.58 -6.35 -5.51
C LYS A 52 11.47 -7.08 -6.51
N ARG A 53 11.57 -8.41 -6.41
CA ARG A 53 12.39 -9.24 -7.29
C ARG A 53 11.74 -9.39 -8.66
N LEU A 54 10.51 -9.91 -8.70
CA LEU A 54 9.81 -10.21 -9.94
C LEU A 54 9.50 -8.96 -10.76
N ARG A 55 9.15 -7.83 -10.11
CA ARG A 55 8.92 -6.54 -10.81
C ARG A 55 10.12 -6.08 -11.65
N LYS A 56 11.34 -6.50 -11.30
CA LYS A 56 12.56 -6.20 -12.06
C LYS A 56 12.92 -7.28 -13.07
N ALA A 57 12.41 -8.49 -12.88
CA ALA A 57 12.79 -9.66 -13.65
C ALA A 57 11.92 -9.79 -14.90
N ASP A 58 10.61 -9.95 -14.71
CA ASP A 58 9.64 -10.15 -15.78
C ASP A 58 8.24 -9.65 -15.37
N ARG A 59 7.54 -9.02 -16.31
CA ARG A 59 6.23 -8.40 -16.05
C ARG A 59 5.13 -9.44 -15.88
N GLU A 60 5.07 -10.45 -16.76
CA GLU A 60 4.00 -11.46 -16.73
C GLU A 60 4.13 -12.32 -15.48
N ASP A 61 5.35 -12.69 -15.10
CA ASP A 61 5.59 -13.44 -13.88
C ASP A 61 5.26 -12.62 -12.62
N HIS A 62 5.56 -11.31 -12.62
CA HIS A 62 5.16 -10.41 -11.55
C HIS A 62 3.65 -10.31 -11.40
N GLU A 63 2.93 -10.17 -12.50
CA GLU A 63 1.46 -10.13 -12.53
C GLU A 63 0.87 -11.46 -12.01
N ARG A 64 1.34 -12.61 -12.53
CA ARG A 64 0.91 -13.94 -12.07
C ARG A 64 1.13 -14.16 -10.58
N PHE A 65 2.30 -13.77 -10.07
CA PHE A 65 2.62 -13.87 -8.66
C PHE A 65 1.68 -13.01 -7.81
N LEU A 66 1.44 -11.76 -8.21
CA LEU A 66 0.57 -10.85 -7.45
C LEU A 66 -0.89 -11.28 -7.50
N GLU A 67 -1.37 -11.83 -8.62
CA GLU A 67 -2.71 -12.40 -8.71
C GLU A 67 -2.89 -13.56 -7.74
N LYS A 68 -1.95 -14.52 -7.69
CA LYS A 68 -1.98 -15.62 -6.71
C LYS A 68 -1.91 -15.10 -5.28
N ALA A 69 -0.99 -14.19 -4.98
CA ALA A 69 -0.87 -13.59 -3.65
C ALA A 69 -2.16 -12.87 -3.23
N ALA A 70 -2.85 -12.20 -4.16
CA ALA A 70 -4.11 -11.53 -3.89
C ALA A 70 -5.23 -12.53 -3.57
N VAL A 71 -5.32 -13.63 -4.32
CA VAL A 71 -6.28 -14.71 -4.06
C VAL A 71 -6.05 -15.30 -2.68
N ASP A 72 -4.82 -15.73 -2.37
CA ASP A 72 -4.48 -16.31 -1.08
C ASP A 72 -4.73 -15.32 0.07
N PHE A 73 -4.35 -14.06 -0.10
CA PHE A 73 -4.57 -13.02 0.89
C PHE A 73 -6.06 -12.88 1.24
N LYS A 74 -6.91 -12.83 0.21
CA LYS A 74 -8.36 -12.72 0.35
C LYS A 74 -8.97 -13.95 1.02
N THR A 75 -8.59 -15.16 0.60
CA THR A 75 -9.24 -16.40 1.06
C THR A 75 -8.74 -16.82 2.44
N GLU A 76 -7.44 -16.74 2.70
CA GLU A 76 -6.83 -17.33 3.90
C GLU A 76 -6.69 -16.33 5.06
N PHE A 77 -6.56 -15.03 4.77
CA PHE A 77 -6.16 -14.05 5.78
C PHE A 77 -7.25 -13.02 6.10
N VAL A 78 -7.98 -12.48 5.12
CA VAL A 78 -8.94 -11.37 5.35
C VAL A 78 -10.01 -11.74 6.40
N SER A 79 -10.46 -13.00 6.44
CA SER A 79 -11.43 -13.48 7.44
C SER A 79 -10.91 -13.45 8.89
N ARG A 80 -9.59 -13.47 9.07
CA ARG A 80 -8.90 -13.47 10.37
C ARG A 80 -8.40 -12.09 10.82
N LEU A 81 -8.80 -11.03 10.11
CA LEU A 81 -8.30 -9.67 10.33
C LEU A 81 -8.40 -9.26 11.80
N GLU A 82 -9.56 -9.41 12.42
CA GLU A 82 -9.86 -8.92 13.76
C GLU A 82 -9.07 -9.66 14.84
N GLU A 83 -8.96 -10.98 14.71
CA GLU A 83 -8.10 -11.79 15.59
C GLU A 83 -6.65 -11.34 15.48
N ASN A 84 -6.15 -11.13 14.26
CA ASN A 84 -4.79 -10.71 14.03
C ASN A 84 -4.52 -9.26 14.44
N ILE A 85 -5.51 -8.36 14.39
CA ILE A 85 -5.43 -7.02 14.99
C ILE A 85 -5.27 -7.16 16.51
N ARG A 86 -6.08 -7.99 17.16
CA ARG A 86 -5.94 -8.25 18.61
C ARG A 86 -4.56 -8.81 18.97
N ALA A 87 -3.96 -9.58 18.07
CA ALA A 87 -2.60 -10.13 18.21
C ALA A 87 -1.47 -9.18 17.76
N GLY A 88 -1.76 -7.92 17.39
CA GLY A 88 -0.74 -6.95 16.95
C GLY A 88 -0.08 -7.32 15.62
N ARG A 89 -0.87 -7.80 14.66
CA ARG A 89 -0.39 -8.25 13.33
C ARG A 89 -1.02 -7.49 12.16
N SER A 90 -1.59 -6.31 12.40
CA SER A 90 -2.22 -5.47 11.35
C SER A 90 -1.25 -5.03 10.25
N TRP A 91 0.04 -4.86 10.57
CA TRP A 91 1.06 -4.44 9.60
C TRP A 91 1.18 -5.38 8.40
N GLY A 92 1.09 -6.70 8.64
CA GLY A 92 1.15 -7.69 7.57
C GLY A 92 -0.01 -7.54 6.57
N TYR A 93 -1.21 -7.23 7.06
CA TYR A 93 -2.36 -6.95 6.20
C TYR A 93 -2.15 -5.70 5.35
N ALA A 94 -1.64 -4.62 5.95
CA ALA A 94 -1.50 -3.35 5.26
C ALA A 94 -0.43 -3.39 4.17
N THR A 95 0.70 -4.03 4.45
CA THR A 95 1.79 -4.20 3.48
C THR A 95 1.41 -5.14 2.34
N THR A 96 0.77 -6.28 2.64
CA THR A 96 0.24 -7.18 1.61
C THR A 96 -0.79 -6.46 0.75
N CYS A 97 -1.81 -5.84 1.35
CA CYS A 97 -2.83 -5.10 0.61
C CYS A 97 -2.22 -4.02 -0.26
N ASN A 98 -1.24 -3.28 0.23
CA ASN A 98 -0.57 -2.24 -0.53
C ASN A 98 0.18 -2.75 -1.76
N VAL A 99 0.76 -3.96 -1.67
CA VAL A 99 1.42 -4.61 -2.80
C VAL A 99 0.39 -5.13 -3.80
N VAL A 100 -0.56 -5.96 -3.34
CA VAL A 100 -1.51 -6.64 -4.24
C VAL A 100 -2.54 -5.69 -4.83
N SER A 101 -2.81 -4.53 -4.21
CA SER A 101 -3.77 -3.54 -4.75
C SER A 101 -3.17 -2.66 -5.87
N ARG A 102 -1.93 -2.89 -6.29
CA ARG A 102 -1.33 -2.21 -7.45
C ARG A 102 -1.89 -2.80 -8.74
N GLU A 103 -1.66 -2.11 -9.86
CA GLU A 103 -2.16 -2.50 -11.18
C GLU A 103 -1.81 -3.96 -11.54
N ALA A 104 -0.58 -4.39 -11.25
CA ALA A 104 -0.12 -5.75 -11.53
C ALA A 104 -0.84 -6.85 -10.72
N GLY A 105 -1.57 -6.52 -9.65
CA GLY A 105 -2.42 -7.48 -8.95
C GLY A 105 -3.77 -7.75 -9.65
N GLY A 106 -4.08 -6.98 -10.70
CA GLY A 106 -5.25 -7.19 -11.54
C GLY A 106 -6.58 -7.20 -10.77
N ARG A 107 -7.54 -7.98 -11.27
CA ARG A 107 -8.87 -8.10 -10.65
C ARG A 107 -8.79 -8.73 -9.26
N ALA A 108 -7.93 -9.74 -9.06
CA ALA A 108 -7.76 -10.40 -7.79
C ALA A 108 -7.30 -9.42 -6.70
N GLY A 109 -6.34 -8.54 -7.03
CA GLY A 109 -5.87 -7.47 -6.17
C GLY A 109 -6.96 -6.48 -5.75
N VAL A 110 -7.79 -6.06 -6.72
CA VAL A 110 -8.96 -5.22 -6.44
C VAL A 110 -9.93 -5.91 -5.49
N GLU A 111 -10.25 -7.18 -5.73
CA GLU A 111 -11.18 -7.94 -4.89
C GLU A 111 -10.65 -8.17 -3.46
N ALA A 112 -9.35 -8.46 -3.32
CA ALA A 112 -8.70 -8.59 -2.01
C ALA A 112 -8.73 -7.27 -1.24
N CYS A 113 -8.41 -6.16 -1.91
CA CYS A 113 -8.49 -4.82 -1.36
C CYS A 113 -9.92 -4.45 -0.92
N ARG A 114 -10.93 -4.77 -1.73
CA ARG A 114 -12.35 -4.56 -1.39
C ARG A 114 -12.78 -5.37 -0.17
N ALA A 115 -12.42 -6.64 -0.12
CA ALA A 115 -12.76 -7.52 0.99
C ALA A 115 -12.16 -7.00 2.31
N LEU A 116 -10.89 -6.58 2.27
CA LEU A 116 -10.21 -6.01 3.42
C LEU A 116 -10.84 -4.67 3.85
N ALA A 117 -11.15 -3.79 2.90
CA ALA A 117 -11.78 -2.51 3.19
C ALA A 117 -13.17 -2.67 3.81
N ALA A 118 -13.96 -3.64 3.34
CA ALA A 118 -15.25 -3.97 3.91
C ALA A 118 -15.11 -4.37 5.40
N ARG A 119 -14.17 -5.26 5.73
CA ARG A 119 -13.88 -5.65 7.12
C ARG A 119 -13.42 -4.45 7.95
N LEU A 120 -12.48 -3.66 7.43
CA LEU A 120 -11.95 -2.49 8.14
C LEU A 120 -13.05 -1.46 8.46
N SER A 121 -13.96 -1.22 7.50
CA SER A 121 -15.08 -0.29 7.69
C SER A 121 -16.07 -0.71 8.80
N GLN A 122 -16.09 -2.00 9.15
CA GLN A 122 -16.96 -2.59 10.16
C GLN A 122 -16.26 -2.82 11.51
N LEU A 123 -15.00 -2.42 11.67
CA LEU A 123 -14.30 -2.58 12.94
C LEU A 123 -14.93 -1.70 14.02
N GLU A 124 -15.21 -2.31 15.16
CA GLU A 124 -15.56 -1.61 16.39
C GLU A 124 -14.48 -0.59 16.78
N ASP A 125 -14.88 0.53 17.40
CA ASP A 125 -13.96 1.59 17.84
C ASP A 125 -12.85 1.05 18.76
N ALA A 126 -13.19 0.12 19.65
CA ALA A 126 -12.23 -0.52 20.55
C ALA A 126 -11.19 -1.39 19.82
N LEU A 127 -11.47 -1.84 18.59
CA LEU A 127 -10.56 -2.67 17.82
C LEU A 127 -9.72 -1.86 16.84
N ILE A 128 -10.29 -0.83 16.20
CA ILE A 128 -9.51 0.05 15.30
C ILE A 128 -8.39 0.79 16.06
N THR A 129 -8.59 1.09 17.34
CA THR A 129 -7.53 1.65 18.22
C THR A 129 -6.33 0.73 18.43
N LYS A 130 -6.47 -0.58 18.15
CA LYS A 130 -5.38 -1.57 18.21
C LYS A 130 -4.66 -1.76 16.88
N VAL A 131 -5.15 -1.14 15.81
CA VAL A 131 -4.45 -1.17 14.51
C VAL A 131 -3.20 -0.31 14.62
N ASP A 132 -2.08 -0.85 14.16
CA ASP A 132 -0.84 -0.10 14.01
C ASP A 132 -1.09 1.21 13.24
N PRO A 133 -0.73 2.39 13.78
CA PRO A 133 -0.93 3.68 13.12
C PRO A 133 -0.37 3.74 11.69
N ASP A 134 0.80 3.15 11.47
CA ASP A 134 1.43 3.16 10.15
C ASP A 134 0.68 2.25 9.17
N ALA A 135 0.07 1.17 9.67
CA ALA A 135 -0.80 0.30 8.88
C ALA A 135 -2.05 1.05 8.36
N LEU A 136 -2.63 1.97 9.15
CA LEU A 136 -3.77 2.79 8.71
C LEU A 136 -3.41 3.66 7.50
N SER A 137 -2.19 4.20 7.46
CA SER A 137 -1.70 5.00 6.33
C SER A 137 -1.59 4.16 5.06
N LEU A 138 -1.09 2.94 5.17
CA LEU A 138 -1.00 1.99 4.04
C LEU A 138 -2.38 1.47 3.60
N PHE A 139 -3.31 1.24 4.53
CA PHE A 139 -4.69 0.91 4.18
C PHE A 139 -5.35 2.04 3.38
N ALA A 140 -5.27 3.28 3.88
CA ALA A 140 -5.81 4.45 3.18
C ALA A 140 -5.23 4.59 1.78
N LEU A 141 -3.91 4.45 1.62
CA LEU A 141 -3.24 4.48 0.32
C LEU A 141 -3.77 3.41 -0.63
N SER A 142 -3.96 2.19 -0.13
CA SER A 142 -4.42 1.03 -0.91
C SER A 142 -5.88 1.21 -1.34
N PHE A 143 -6.76 1.59 -0.41
CA PHE A 143 -8.17 1.83 -0.69
C PHE A 143 -8.35 3.00 -1.66
N GLY A 144 -7.51 4.04 -1.53
CA GLY A 144 -7.41 5.18 -2.42
C GLY A 144 -7.06 4.84 -3.88
N ARG A 145 -6.60 3.61 -4.19
CA ARG A 145 -6.42 3.16 -5.58
C ARG A 145 -7.72 2.65 -6.22
N ASN A 146 -8.69 2.24 -5.40
CA ASN A 146 -9.88 1.48 -5.82
C ASN A 146 -11.20 2.14 -5.36
N LEU A 147 -11.25 3.48 -5.31
CA LEU A 147 -12.39 4.23 -4.79
C LEU A 147 -13.69 4.14 -5.61
N ARG A 148 -13.67 3.49 -6.77
CA ARG A 148 -14.91 3.13 -7.48
C ARG A 148 -15.72 2.07 -6.71
N ALA A 149 -15.06 1.22 -5.94
CA ALA A 149 -15.70 0.28 -5.04
C ALA A 149 -16.18 0.97 -3.76
N ALA A 150 -17.45 0.76 -3.39
CA ALA A 150 -18.04 1.36 -2.19
C ALA A 150 -17.31 0.91 -0.91
N GLU A 151 -16.85 -0.33 -0.87
CA GLU A 151 -16.12 -0.91 0.26
C GLU A 151 -14.80 -0.16 0.51
N CYS A 152 -14.04 0.14 -0.55
CA CYS A 152 -12.81 0.92 -0.46
C CYS A 152 -13.09 2.36 -0.01
N ARG A 153 -14.17 2.99 -0.50
CA ARG A 153 -14.56 4.33 -0.02
C ARG A 153 -14.91 4.30 1.46
N ASN A 154 -15.74 3.35 1.89
CA ASN A 154 -16.15 3.22 3.29
C ASN A 154 -14.96 2.93 4.20
N GLY A 155 -14.02 2.10 3.77
CA GLY A 155 -12.77 1.86 4.48
C GLY A 155 -11.92 3.13 4.63
N ALA A 156 -11.79 3.94 3.57
CA ALA A 156 -11.07 5.21 3.63
C ALA A 156 -11.77 6.24 4.54
N ILE A 157 -13.11 6.34 4.46
CA ILE A 157 -13.94 7.20 5.33
C ILE A 157 -13.77 6.78 6.79
N ARG A 158 -13.82 5.47 7.08
CA ARG A 158 -13.63 4.95 8.44
C ARG A 158 -12.27 5.33 9.02
N ILE A 159 -11.20 5.26 8.23
CA ILE A 159 -9.87 5.70 8.65
C ILE A 159 -9.86 7.21 8.92
N ALA A 160 -10.49 8.01 8.07
CA ALA A 160 -10.57 9.46 8.24
C ALA A 160 -11.34 9.85 9.51
N GLN A 161 -12.49 9.21 9.77
CA GLN A 161 -13.27 9.38 11.00
C GLN A 161 -12.42 9.02 12.22
N PHE A 162 -11.74 7.88 12.20
CA PHE A 162 -10.86 7.50 13.29
C PHE A 162 -9.72 8.51 13.53
N CYS A 163 -9.16 9.12 12.48
CA CYS A 163 -8.17 10.19 12.64
C CYS A 163 -8.74 11.40 13.39
N LEU A 164 -9.99 11.76 13.10
CA LEU A 164 -10.70 12.86 13.76
C LEU A 164 -11.03 12.55 15.21
N ASP A 165 -11.52 11.34 15.48
CA ASP A 165 -11.86 10.87 16.82
C ASP A 165 -10.65 10.80 17.75
N GLN A 166 -9.44 10.66 17.19
CA GLN A 166 -8.19 10.67 17.94
C GLN A 166 -7.64 12.08 18.23
N GLU A 167 -8.36 13.15 17.86
CA GLU A 167 -8.00 14.55 18.15
C GLU A 167 -6.55 14.89 17.78
N GLY A 168 -6.07 14.39 16.63
CA GLY A 168 -4.69 14.61 16.17
C GLY A 168 -3.61 13.74 16.82
N ARG A 169 -3.90 13.02 17.92
CA ARG A 169 -2.95 12.10 18.58
C ARG A 169 -2.46 10.99 17.64
N LEU A 170 -3.33 10.52 16.73
CA LEU A 170 -2.94 9.56 15.72
C LEU A 170 -1.91 10.17 14.75
N LEU A 171 -2.17 11.39 14.27
CA LEU A 171 -1.31 12.06 13.29
C LEU A 171 0.09 12.34 13.87
N GLN A 172 0.17 12.72 15.14
CA GLN A 172 1.43 12.93 15.87
C GLN A 172 2.30 11.67 15.95
N LYS A 173 1.70 10.47 15.96
CA LYS A 173 2.43 9.19 15.98
C LYS A 173 3.02 8.82 14.62
N LEU A 174 2.45 9.34 13.52
CA LEU A 174 2.90 9.01 12.18
C LEU A 174 4.22 9.74 11.88
N ASN A 175 5.14 9.06 11.22
CA ASN A 175 6.29 9.72 10.61
C ASN A 175 5.86 10.50 9.35
N SER A 176 6.79 11.31 8.80
CA SER A 176 6.57 12.13 7.62
C SER A 176 6.06 11.34 6.40
N GLN A 177 6.64 10.17 6.14
CA GLN A 177 6.22 9.30 5.04
C GLN A 177 4.78 8.84 5.21
N ASN A 178 4.44 8.27 6.37
CA ASN A 178 3.11 7.71 6.62
C ASN A 178 2.02 8.80 6.63
N LEU A 179 2.33 9.99 7.12
CA LEU A 179 1.43 11.14 7.00
C LEU A 179 1.13 11.49 5.53
N SER A 180 2.15 11.46 4.66
CA SER A 180 1.98 11.71 3.22
C SER A 180 1.16 10.61 2.54
N LEU A 181 1.36 9.34 2.93
CA LEU A 181 0.62 8.19 2.39
C LEU A 181 -0.86 8.22 2.80
N LEU A 182 -1.13 8.54 4.07
CA LEU A 182 -2.49 8.73 4.58
C LEU A 182 -3.22 9.79 3.77
N LEU A 183 -2.61 10.98 3.63
CA LEU A 183 -3.19 12.09 2.86
C LEU A 183 -3.41 11.70 1.39
N ASN A 184 -2.44 11.07 0.74
CA ASN A 184 -2.55 10.65 -0.65
C ASN A 184 -3.72 9.66 -0.85
N GLY A 185 -3.94 8.76 0.11
CA GLY A 185 -5.06 7.84 0.11
C GLY A 185 -6.42 8.54 0.22
N ILE A 186 -6.60 9.34 1.27
CA ILE A 186 -7.91 9.92 1.60
C ILE A 186 -8.27 11.15 0.75
N SER A 187 -7.29 11.94 0.28
CA SER A 187 -7.53 13.19 -0.47
C SER A 187 -8.30 13.01 -1.79
N LYS A 188 -8.45 11.78 -2.27
CA LYS A 188 -9.14 11.44 -3.51
C LYS A 188 -10.68 11.39 -3.37
N LEU A 189 -11.24 11.70 -2.20
CA LEU A 189 -12.68 11.81 -1.94
C LEU A 189 -13.06 13.24 -1.50
N PRO A 190 -12.96 14.25 -2.37
CA PRO A 190 -13.11 15.64 -1.97
C PRO A 190 -14.55 16.03 -1.56
N ASP A 191 -15.56 15.27 -1.97
CA ASP A 191 -16.94 15.58 -1.64
C ASP A 191 -17.39 15.03 -0.27
N GLN A 192 -16.50 14.34 0.45
CA GLN A 192 -16.82 13.74 1.76
C GLN A 192 -16.37 14.66 2.90
N GLU A 193 -17.30 15.05 3.77
CA GLU A 193 -17.03 16.02 4.84
C GLU A 193 -15.97 15.53 5.84
N ASP A 194 -16.04 14.27 6.27
CA ASP A 194 -15.07 13.70 7.20
C ASP A 194 -13.66 13.61 6.58
N ILE A 195 -13.59 13.30 5.28
CA ILE A 195 -12.32 13.31 4.54
C ILE A 195 -11.76 14.72 4.51
N ARG A 196 -12.59 15.73 4.20
CA ARG A 196 -12.17 17.14 4.20
C ARG A 196 -11.62 17.54 5.58
N LYS A 197 -12.34 17.23 6.66
CA LYS A 197 -11.91 17.53 8.04
C LYS A 197 -10.58 16.84 8.35
N ALA A 198 -10.43 15.57 7.99
CA ALA A 198 -9.19 14.82 8.22
C ALA A 198 -8.00 15.40 7.44
N VAL A 199 -8.22 15.82 6.18
CA VAL A 199 -7.19 16.51 5.38
C VAL A 199 -6.74 17.81 6.05
N LEU A 200 -7.67 18.62 6.57
CA LEU A 200 -7.33 19.85 7.29
C LEU A 200 -6.59 19.58 8.61
N ALA A 201 -6.95 18.51 9.33
CA ALA A 201 -6.22 18.09 10.52
C ALA A 201 -4.77 17.68 10.17
N ILE A 202 -4.56 16.98 9.04
CA ILE A 202 -3.22 16.67 8.54
C ILE A 202 -2.45 17.94 8.17
N ALA A 203 -3.09 18.90 7.50
CA ALA A 203 -2.46 20.18 7.15
C ALA A 203 -1.96 20.94 8.39
N ARG A 204 -2.78 20.99 9.46
CA ARG A 204 -2.38 21.57 10.76
C ARG A 204 -1.23 20.82 11.39
N GLU A 205 -1.24 19.49 11.39
CA GLU A 205 -0.13 18.69 11.91
C GLU A 205 1.17 18.93 11.13
N VAL A 206 1.10 19.13 9.81
CA VAL A 206 2.26 19.47 9.00
C VAL A 206 2.81 20.86 9.35
N CYS A 207 1.94 21.87 9.44
CA CYS A 207 2.33 23.27 9.69
C CYS A 207 2.74 23.53 11.14
N ASP A 208 1.92 23.08 12.07
CA ASP A 208 1.97 23.49 13.48
C ASP A 208 2.57 22.38 14.38
N GLY A 209 2.66 21.13 13.89
CA GLY A 209 3.21 19.98 14.63
C GLY A 209 4.75 19.97 14.73
N GLY A 210 5.42 21.07 14.37
CA GLY A 210 6.89 21.19 14.43
C GLY A 210 7.62 20.26 13.45
N ARG A 211 6.93 19.76 12.43
CA ARG A 211 7.50 18.89 11.41
C ARG A 211 8.38 19.71 10.49
N GLN A 212 9.66 19.35 10.42
CA GLN A 212 10.57 19.94 9.45
C GLN A 212 10.29 19.32 8.08
N LEU A 213 9.72 20.09 7.14
CA LEU A 213 9.48 19.65 5.76
C LEU A 213 10.76 19.13 5.08
N ALA A 214 11.93 19.66 5.46
CA ALA A 214 13.24 19.18 5.02
C ALA A 214 13.53 17.70 5.38
N ARG A 215 12.76 17.09 6.29
CA ARG A 215 12.87 15.66 6.65
C ARG A 215 12.01 14.75 5.78
N PHE A 216 11.17 15.32 4.92
CA PHE A 216 10.38 14.55 3.96
C PHE A 216 11.24 14.25 2.74
N HIS A 217 11.11 13.04 2.20
CA HIS A 217 11.67 12.75 0.89
C HIS A 217 10.87 13.48 -0.20
N GLU A 218 11.48 13.72 -1.36
CA GLU A 218 10.86 14.44 -2.47
C GLU A 218 9.49 13.87 -2.88
N GLN A 219 9.37 12.54 -2.89
CA GLN A 219 8.11 11.87 -3.21
C GLN A 219 7.02 12.10 -2.15
N ASP A 220 7.40 12.21 -0.88
CA ASP A 220 6.46 12.48 0.22
C ASP A 220 5.96 13.93 0.12
N LEU A 221 6.84 14.88 -0.18
CA LEU A 221 6.46 16.28 -0.45
C LEU A 221 5.52 16.38 -1.65
N ALA A 222 5.83 15.68 -2.76
CA ALA A 222 4.95 15.64 -3.93
C ALA A 222 3.56 15.07 -3.59
N ASN A 223 3.49 14.04 -2.75
CA ASN A 223 2.22 13.49 -2.27
C ASN A 223 1.45 14.50 -1.42
N LEU A 224 2.14 15.24 -0.53
CA LEU A 224 1.52 16.29 0.28
C LEU A 224 0.92 17.39 -0.59
N VAL A 225 1.73 17.97 -1.48
CA VAL A 225 1.29 19.04 -2.39
C VAL A 225 0.12 18.58 -3.26
N ASN A 226 0.21 17.38 -3.86
CA ASN A 226 -0.88 16.82 -4.65
C ASN A 226 -2.15 16.56 -3.81
N GLY A 227 -1.99 16.17 -2.54
CA GLY A 227 -3.11 15.95 -1.63
C GLY A 227 -3.84 17.24 -1.29
N PHE A 228 -3.09 18.27 -0.88
CA PHE A 228 -3.63 19.56 -0.48
C PHE A 228 -4.14 20.40 -1.65
N SER A 229 -3.56 20.27 -2.84
CA SER A 229 -3.98 21.03 -4.03
C SER A 229 -5.43 20.76 -4.47
N LYS A 230 -6.04 19.67 -3.98
CA LYS A 230 -7.45 19.35 -4.23
C LYS A 230 -8.42 20.20 -3.42
N TRP A 231 -7.93 21.07 -2.54
CA TRP A 231 -8.73 21.92 -1.64
C TRP A 231 -8.31 23.39 -1.73
N PRO A 232 -8.32 23.99 -2.94
CA PRO A 232 -7.95 25.39 -3.11
C PRO A 232 -8.95 26.26 -2.35
N GLY A 233 -8.45 27.18 -1.52
CA GLY A 233 -9.28 28.10 -0.73
C GLY A 233 -9.58 27.65 0.71
N GLN A 234 -8.98 26.55 1.17
CA GLN A 234 -8.91 26.27 2.61
C GLN A 234 -7.55 26.75 3.14
N ASP A 235 -7.57 27.69 4.08
CA ASP A 235 -6.37 28.36 4.58
C ASP A 235 -5.29 27.38 5.07
N ASP A 236 -5.68 26.34 5.82
CA ASP A 236 -4.73 25.35 6.33
C ASP A 236 -4.09 24.53 5.20
N ALA A 237 -4.85 24.12 4.18
CA ALA A 237 -4.33 23.40 3.03
C ALA A 237 -3.42 24.29 2.16
N GLY A 238 -3.80 25.56 1.98
CA GLY A 238 -2.98 26.54 1.27
C GLY A 238 -1.65 26.82 1.99
N ARG A 239 -1.69 27.01 3.30
CA ARG A 239 -0.48 27.16 4.14
C ARG A 239 0.43 25.94 4.03
N ALA A 240 -0.13 24.73 4.08
CA ALA A 240 0.67 23.50 3.99
C ALA A 240 1.34 23.29 2.62
N VAL A 241 0.79 23.85 1.54
CA VAL A 241 1.43 23.85 0.22
C VAL A 241 2.57 24.87 0.11
N LEU A 242 2.48 25.97 0.86
CA LEU A 242 3.43 27.09 0.81
C LEU A 242 4.54 27.03 1.87
N ALA A 243 4.40 26.15 2.87
CA ALA A 243 5.39 25.92 3.92
C ALA A 243 6.65 25.24 3.37
#